data_AF-A0A498S8A3-F1
#
_entry.id   AF-A0A498S8A3-F1
#
_cell.length_a   1.000
_cell.length_b   1.000
_cell.length_c   1.000
_cell.angle_alpha   90.00
_cell.angle_beta   90.00
_cell.angle_gamma   90.00
#
_symmetry.space_group_name_H-M   'P 1'
#
loop_
_entity.id
_entity.type
_entity.pdbx_description
1 polymer ?
#
loop_
_entity_poly.entity_id
_entity_poly.type
_entity_poly.pdbx_seq_one_letter_code
_entity_poly.pdbx_strand_id
1 'polypeptide(L)'
;MQKWRNIANSYKDLNVSVWEANSMFVDQMLSLKTLALQTCVWTLICMTAVCGLFIQNPFSVIIASLTIASISFGVIGFLSWWHLDLDPATLCAILMCIGMSVDFTAHVSYHHQLGEKKTIKGIRITKSRLENNKARLEYTLESVAWPTLQGGISTVACIIPLAFLENYIPLVFVKTISLVVIWGLFHGLVLLPTFLSLIPQFLLEFNCYRAIFGKHLFGATAGIDAYSSSGSTCDAGGGSGSRKEEDKVVHDKDRHMNATELRILRTNEQLSIMTEA
;
A
#
# COMPACT_ATOMS: atom_id res chain seq x y z
N MET A 1 34.62 3.84 28.22
CA MET A 1 33.30 3.90 28.87
C MET A 1 32.78 2.56 29.41
N GLN A 2 32.48 1.53 28.60
CA GLN A 2 31.93 0.26 29.14
C GLN A 2 32.84 -0.41 30.19
N LYS A 3 34.16 -0.43 29.96
CA LYS A 3 35.12 -0.96 30.95
C LYS A 3 35.07 -0.20 32.28
N TRP A 4 35.00 1.13 32.25
CA TRP A 4 34.89 1.97 33.46
C TRP A 4 33.56 1.75 34.19
N ARG A 5 32.47 1.57 33.45
CA ARG A 5 31.16 1.22 34.03
C ARG A 5 31.17 -0.17 34.65
N ASN A 6 31.84 -1.14 34.03
CA ASN A 6 31.97 -2.48 34.60
C ASN A 6 32.76 -2.44 35.92
N ILE A 7 33.83 -1.64 35.99
CA ILE A 7 34.60 -1.44 37.23
C ILE A 7 33.73 -0.74 38.29
N ALA A 8 33.01 0.32 37.95
CA ALA A 8 32.09 1.00 38.88
C ALA A 8 30.98 0.05 39.38
N ASN A 9 30.44 -0.80 38.49
CA ASN A 9 29.44 -1.81 38.82
C ASN A 9 29.97 -2.96 39.69
N SER A 10 31.30 -3.19 39.75
CA SER A 10 31.91 -4.16 40.66
C SER A 10 31.91 -3.69 42.12
N TYR A 11 31.76 -2.39 42.36
CA TYR A 11 31.74 -1.77 43.68
C TYR A 11 30.38 -1.14 43.98
N LYS A 12 29.32 -1.96 43.97
CA LYS A 12 27.93 -1.50 44.18
C LYS A 12 27.73 -0.82 45.54
N ASP A 13 28.52 -1.22 46.54
CA ASP A 13 28.46 -0.72 47.92
C ASP A 13 28.79 0.78 48.01
N LEU A 14 29.51 1.32 47.02
CA LEU A 14 30.01 2.70 46.98
C LEU A 14 29.13 3.63 46.12
N ASN A 15 28.05 3.13 45.48
CA ASN A 15 27.14 3.88 44.61
C ASN A 15 27.85 4.84 43.62
N VAL A 16 28.93 4.37 42.99
CA VAL A 16 29.78 5.20 42.12
C VAL A 16 29.19 5.26 40.71
N SER A 17 29.10 6.47 40.16
CA SER A 17 28.74 6.68 38.75
C SER A 17 29.94 7.25 37.98
N VAL A 18 30.08 6.84 36.71
CA VAL A 18 31.14 7.34 35.82
C VAL A 18 30.61 8.53 35.03
N TRP A 19 31.12 9.72 35.33
CA TRP A 19 30.76 10.94 34.60
C TRP A 19 31.85 11.30 33.57
N GLU A 20 31.41 11.58 32.35
CA GLU A 20 32.23 12.03 31.23
C GLU A 20 31.36 13.00 30.42
N ALA A 21 31.90 14.11 29.92
CA ALA A 21 31.11 15.14 29.23
C ALA A 21 30.37 14.58 28.00
N ASN A 22 30.98 13.60 27.32
CA ASN A 22 30.42 12.94 26.14
C ASN A 22 29.64 11.65 26.46
N SER A 23 29.40 11.35 27.75
CA SER A 23 28.72 10.10 28.18
C SER A 23 27.35 9.91 27.52
N MET A 24 26.57 10.98 27.35
CA MET A 24 25.27 10.97 26.69
C MET A 24 25.35 10.45 25.23
N PHE A 25 26.31 10.94 24.44
CA PHE A 25 26.47 10.51 23.05
C PHE A 25 26.91 9.04 22.96
N VAL A 26 27.80 8.63 23.86
CA VAL A 26 28.24 7.23 23.95
C VAL A 26 27.06 6.32 24.32
N ASP A 27 26.21 6.73 25.26
CA ASP A 27 25.00 5.97 25.63
C ASP A 27 24.03 5.82 24.46
N GLN A 28 23.82 6.90 23.72
CA GLN A 28 22.99 6.87 22.53
C GLN A 28 23.55 5.90 21.49
N MET A 29 24.85 5.94 21.20
CA MET A 29 25.48 5.03 20.22
C MET A 29 25.49 3.57 20.68
N LEU A 30 25.63 3.32 21.98
CA LEU A 30 25.61 1.96 22.54
C LEU A 30 24.23 1.30 22.40
N SER A 31 23.16 2.07 22.63
CA SER A 31 21.78 1.59 22.51
C SER A 31 21.24 1.64 21.08
N LEU A 32 21.92 2.33 20.15
CA LEU A 32 21.44 2.61 18.81
C LEU A 32 21.13 1.35 17.99
N LYS A 33 21.98 0.32 18.05
CA LYS A 33 21.79 -0.90 17.26
C LYS A 33 20.48 -1.61 17.61
N THR A 34 20.23 -1.77 18.91
CA THR A 34 19.01 -2.42 19.41
C THR A 34 17.79 -1.55 19.11
N LEU A 35 17.90 -0.24 19.32
CA LEU A 35 16.83 0.70 19.01
C LEU A 35 16.48 0.70 17.52
N ALA A 36 17.49 0.69 16.65
CA ALA A 36 17.33 0.67 15.19
C ALA A 36 16.57 -0.58 14.75
N LEU A 37 16.96 -1.76 15.22
CA LEU A 37 16.26 -3.01 14.88
C LEU A 37 14.82 -3.02 15.41
N GLN A 38 14.62 -2.62 16.67
CA GLN A 38 13.28 -2.57 17.26
C GLN A 38 12.36 -1.60 16.52
N THR A 39 12.83 -0.40 16.23
CA THR A 39 12.05 0.62 15.51
C THR A 39 11.76 0.16 14.08
N CYS A 40 12.73 -0.40 13.36
CA CYS A 40 12.47 -0.96 12.02
C CYS A 40 11.40 -2.04 12.02
N VAL A 41 11.44 -2.98 12.97
CA VAL A 41 10.44 -4.05 13.08
C VAL A 41 9.05 -3.49 13.41
N TRP A 42 8.95 -2.60 14.40
CA TRP A 42 7.68 -1.96 14.75
C TRP A 42 7.12 -1.13 13.60
N THR A 43 7.96 -0.40 12.87
CA THR A 43 7.55 0.36 11.70
C THR A 43 7.07 -0.57 10.59
N LEU A 44 7.75 -1.70 10.29
CA LEU A 44 7.29 -2.67 9.29
C LEU A 44 5.93 -3.28 9.66
N ILE A 45 5.70 -3.61 10.94
CA ILE A 45 4.41 -4.12 11.42
C ILE A 45 3.32 -3.05 11.26
N CYS A 46 3.61 -1.81 11.67
CA CYS A 46 2.69 -0.69 11.53
C CYS A 46 2.32 -0.44 10.06
N MET A 47 3.30 -0.43 9.18
CA MET A 47 3.11 -0.24 7.74
C MET A 47 2.31 -1.38 7.10
N THR A 48 2.53 -2.62 7.54
CA THR A 48 1.71 -3.78 7.13
C THR A 48 0.25 -3.58 7.53
N ALA A 49 -0.01 -3.07 8.74
CA ALA A 49 -1.37 -2.78 9.21
C ALA A 49 -2.03 -1.65 8.40
N VAL A 50 -1.30 -0.57 8.10
CA VAL A 50 -1.79 0.52 7.24
C VAL A 50 -2.10 0.01 5.83
N CYS A 51 -1.21 -0.80 5.24
CA CYS A 51 -1.49 -1.45 3.95
C CYS A 51 -2.74 -2.34 4.02
N GLY A 52 -2.95 -3.05 5.12
CA GLY A 52 -4.15 -3.85 5.36
C GLY A 52 -5.44 -3.05 5.49
N LEU A 53 -5.39 -1.81 5.98
CA LEU A 53 -6.54 -0.92 6.02
C LEU A 53 -6.92 -0.41 4.63
N PHE A 54 -5.94 -0.07 3.78
CA PHE A 54 -6.18 0.39 2.41
C PHE A 54 -6.58 -0.75 1.45
N ILE A 55 -5.95 -1.92 1.61
CA ILE A 55 -6.11 -3.09 0.75
C ILE A 55 -6.98 -4.10 1.48
N GLN A 56 -8.27 -4.15 1.15
CA GLN A 56 -9.25 -5.00 1.83
C GLN A 56 -9.05 -6.52 1.57
N ASN A 57 -8.02 -6.90 0.81
CA ASN A 57 -7.71 -8.29 0.45
C ASN A 57 -6.39 -8.78 1.09
N PRO A 58 -6.42 -9.75 2.03
CA PRO A 58 -5.27 -10.18 2.83
C PRO A 58 -4.10 -10.72 1.99
N PHE A 59 -4.38 -11.43 0.88
CA PHE A 59 -3.31 -11.93 0.00
C PHE A 59 -2.54 -10.80 -0.69
N SER A 60 -3.24 -9.74 -1.10
CA SER A 60 -2.60 -8.56 -1.68
C SER A 60 -1.79 -7.79 -0.63
N VAL A 61 -2.25 -7.76 0.63
CA VAL A 61 -1.49 -7.18 1.75
C VAL A 61 -0.20 -7.93 1.99
N ILE A 62 -0.22 -9.28 1.97
CA ILE A 62 1.00 -10.09 2.16
C ILE A 62 2.03 -9.77 1.07
N ILE A 63 1.61 -9.69 -0.19
CA ILE A 63 2.50 -9.40 -1.33
C ILE A 63 3.06 -7.97 -1.23
N ALA A 64 2.22 -6.99 -0.90
CA ALA A 64 2.65 -5.62 -0.67
C ALA A 64 3.66 -5.55 0.49
N SER A 65 3.39 -6.26 1.59
CA SER A 65 4.27 -6.32 2.77
C SER A 65 5.61 -6.98 2.45
N LEU A 66 5.61 -8.06 1.67
CA LEU A 66 6.84 -8.70 1.17
C LEU A 66 7.64 -7.76 0.26
N THR A 67 6.96 -6.96 -0.57
CA THR A 67 7.60 -5.94 -1.40
C THR A 67 8.25 -4.86 -0.54
N ILE A 68 7.53 -4.31 0.44
CA ILE A 68 8.03 -3.31 1.41
C ILE A 68 9.24 -3.85 2.17
N ALA A 69 9.15 -5.09 2.67
CA ALA A 69 10.25 -5.75 3.36
C ALA A 69 11.46 -5.92 2.44
N SER A 70 11.25 -6.35 1.19
CA SER A 70 12.33 -6.47 0.19
C SER A 70 13.02 -5.13 -0.10
N ILE A 71 12.26 -4.03 -0.25
CA ILE A 71 12.83 -2.68 -0.42
C ILE A 71 13.69 -2.31 0.80
N SER A 72 13.15 -2.54 1.99
CA SER A 72 13.82 -2.19 3.26
C SER A 72 15.12 -2.98 3.46
N PHE A 73 15.10 -4.29 3.24
CA PHE A 73 16.29 -5.13 3.31
C PHE A 73 17.31 -4.79 2.21
N GLY A 74 16.83 -4.48 1.00
CA GLY A 74 17.67 -4.00 -0.09
C GLY A 74 18.43 -2.75 0.30
N VAL A 75 17.74 -1.72 0.78
CA VAL A 75 18.36 -0.46 1.20
C VAL A 75 19.36 -0.68 2.34
N ILE A 76 18.99 -1.41 3.39
CA ILE A 76 19.92 -1.73 4.50
C ILE A 76 21.17 -2.48 3.97
N GLY A 77 20.99 -3.43 3.05
CA GLY A 77 22.09 -4.16 2.43
C GLY A 77 23.02 -3.27 1.60
N PHE A 78 22.47 -2.35 0.81
CA PHE A 78 23.26 -1.40 0.02
C PHE A 78 23.96 -0.36 0.90
N LEU A 79 23.34 0.10 1.99
CA LEU A 79 23.99 0.99 2.96
C LEU A 79 25.20 0.31 3.63
N SER A 80 25.07 -0.98 3.96
CA SER A 80 26.19 -1.80 4.44
C SER A 80 27.29 -1.93 3.37
N TRP A 81 26.92 -2.13 2.11
CA TRP A 81 27.88 -2.20 1.00
C TRP A 81 28.64 -0.89 0.78
N TRP A 82 27.99 0.27 0.98
CA TRP A 82 28.64 1.58 0.97
C TRP A 82 29.43 1.93 2.24
N HIS A 83 29.53 0.98 3.18
CA HIS A 83 30.26 1.13 4.44
C HIS A 83 29.81 2.37 5.23
N LEU A 84 28.50 2.63 5.23
CA LEU A 84 27.91 3.68 6.04
C LEU A 84 27.73 3.18 7.47
N ASP A 85 28.18 3.98 8.42
CA ASP A 85 28.05 3.66 9.84
C ASP A 85 26.60 3.81 10.30
N LEU A 86 26.15 2.87 11.14
CA LEU A 86 24.85 2.98 11.78
C LEU A 86 24.92 4.09 12.84
N ASP A 87 24.33 5.22 12.50
CA ASP A 87 24.21 6.43 13.30
C ASP A 87 22.73 6.89 13.33
N PRO A 88 22.35 7.88 14.17
CA PRO A 88 20.97 8.37 14.21
C PRO A 88 20.46 8.88 12.86
N ALA A 89 21.34 9.44 12.02
CA ALA A 89 20.97 9.96 10.71
C ALA A 89 20.60 8.83 9.72
N THR A 90 21.44 7.79 9.60
CA THR A 90 21.13 6.58 8.80
C THR A 90 19.90 5.87 9.31
N LEU A 91 19.67 5.81 10.63
CA LEU A 91 18.42 5.27 11.19
C LEU A 91 17.20 6.05 10.71
N CYS A 92 17.23 7.39 10.78
CA CYS A 92 16.17 8.23 10.23
C CYS A 92 15.97 7.98 8.72
N ALA A 93 17.05 7.84 7.96
CA ALA A 93 16.98 7.56 6.53
C ALA A 93 16.38 6.18 6.22
N ILE A 94 16.67 5.15 7.02
CA ILE A 94 16.05 3.82 6.91
C ILE A 94 14.55 3.89 7.24
N LEU A 95 14.15 4.65 8.27
CA LEU A 95 12.73 4.83 8.60
C LEU A 95 11.97 5.58 7.48
N MET A 96 12.57 6.63 6.92
CA MET A 96 12.04 7.31 5.74
C MET A 96 11.92 6.33 4.56
N CYS A 97 12.89 5.44 4.37
CA CYS A 97 12.84 4.43 3.32
C CYS A 97 11.63 3.50 3.48
N ILE A 98 11.36 3.02 4.70
CA ILE A 98 10.17 2.20 4.97
C ILE A 98 8.89 2.99 4.64
N GLY A 99 8.81 4.28 5.01
CA GLY A 99 7.68 5.15 4.67
C GLY A 99 7.48 5.32 3.15
N MET A 100 8.53 5.67 2.42
CA MET A 100 8.49 5.84 0.96
C MET A 100 8.14 4.52 0.24
N SER A 101 8.61 3.38 0.76
CA SER A 101 8.28 2.08 0.17
C SER A 101 6.78 1.79 0.20
N VAL A 102 6.10 2.16 1.29
CA VAL A 102 4.64 1.99 1.43
C VAL A 102 3.90 2.85 0.44
N ASP A 103 4.34 4.10 0.24
CA ASP A 103 3.74 5.02 -0.72
C ASP A 103 3.66 4.40 -2.13
N PHE A 104 4.78 3.89 -2.63
CA PHE A 104 4.84 3.20 -3.92
C PHE A 104 3.91 1.99 -3.97
N THR A 105 3.93 1.15 -2.93
CA THR A 105 3.10 -0.07 -2.92
C THR A 105 1.61 0.22 -2.78
N ALA A 106 1.22 1.25 -2.02
CA ALA A 106 -0.16 1.62 -1.77
C ALA A 106 -0.78 2.21 -3.03
N HIS A 107 -0.10 3.15 -3.70
CA HIS A 107 -0.57 3.74 -4.96
C HIS A 107 -0.83 2.66 -6.02
N VAL A 108 0.13 1.76 -6.23
CA VAL A 108 0.00 0.70 -7.26
C VAL A 108 -1.05 -0.34 -6.86
N SER A 109 -1.07 -0.79 -5.59
CA SER A 109 -2.02 -1.81 -5.13
C SER A 109 -3.46 -1.29 -5.06
N TYR A 110 -3.65 -0.02 -4.74
CA TYR A 110 -4.96 0.64 -4.68
C TYR A 110 -5.56 0.77 -6.09
N HIS A 111 -4.80 1.32 -7.04
CA HIS A 111 -5.24 1.42 -8.44
C HIS A 111 -5.43 0.04 -9.08
N HIS A 112 -4.57 -0.93 -8.74
CA HIS A 112 -4.78 -2.31 -9.17
C HIS A 112 -6.13 -2.85 -8.68
N GLN A 113 -6.52 -2.60 -7.43
CA GLN A 113 -7.82 -3.04 -6.88
C GLN A 113 -9.02 -2.28 -7.46
N LEU A 114 -8.86 -0.98 -7.72
CA LEU A 114 -9.83 -0.14 -8.41
C LEU A 114 -9.98 -0.45 -9.90
N GLY A 115 -9.12 -1.31 -10.47
CA GLY A 115 -9.04 -1.74 -11.87
C GLY A 115 -10.32 -2.37 -12.44
N GLU A 116 -11.39 -1.61 -12.40
CA GLU A 116 -12.64 -1.77 -13.11
C GLU A 116 -12.59 -0.76 -14.25
N LYS A 117 -12.64 -1.23 -15.50
CA LYS A 117 -12.74 -0.31 -16.63
C LYS A 117 -14.11 0.37 -16.53
N LYS A 118 -14.13 1.66 -16.22
CA LYS A 118 -15.28 2.52 -16.51
C LYS A 118 -15.34 2.69 -18.02
N THR A 119 -16.09 1.82 -18.70
CA THR A 119 -16.33 2.00 -20.12
C THR A 119 -17.58 2.86 -20.25
N ILE A 120 -17.39 4.10 -20.73
CA ILE A 120 -18.49 5.01 -21.04
C ILE A 120 -19.01 4.61 -22.42
N LYS A 121 -20.11 3.84 -22.47
CA LYS A 121 -20.89 3.64 -23.70
C LYS A 121 -22.13 4.54 -23.61
N GLY A 122 -22.07 5.72 -24.22
CA GLY A 122 -23.15 6.72 -24.16
C GLY A 122 -23.30 7.35 -22.77
N ILE A 123 -24.54 7.50 -22.27
CA ILE A 123 -24.88 8.11 -20.96
C ILE A 123 -24.69 7.14 -19.77
N ARG A 124 -24.35 5.86 -20.01
CA ARG A 124 -24.19 4.86 -18.93
C ARG A 124 -22.72 4.57 -18.66
N ILE A 125 -22.30 4.80 -17.41
CA ILE A 125 -21.01 4.35 -16.90
C ILE A 125 -21.15 2.88 -16.50
N THR A 126 -20.66 1.97 -17.33
CA THR A 126 -20.63 0.54 -16.98
C THR A 126 -19.25 0.20 -16.40
N LYS A 127 -19.22 -0.18 -15.12
CA LYS A 127 -18.04 -0.75 -14.46
C LYS A 127 -17.95 -2.22 -14.87
N SER A 128 -16.99 -2.56 -15.73
CA SER A 128 -16.69 -3.95 -16.10
C SER A 128 -15.42 -4.39 -15.38
N ARG A 129 -15.52 -5.46 -14.57
CA ARG A 129 -14.34 -6.12 -13.98
C ARG A 129 -13.59 -6.78 -15.13
N LEU A 130 -12.35 -6.34 -15.36
CA LEU A 130 -11.52 -6.90 -16.41
C LEU A 130 -11.16 -8.34 -16.01
N GLU A 131 -11.68 -9.33 -16.76
CA GLU A 131 -11.43 -10.75 -16.48
C GLU A 131 -9.98 -11.17 -16.75
N ASN A 132 -9.20 -10.34 -17.45
CA ASN A 132 -7.81 -10.65 -17.77
C ASN A 132 -6.84 -9.88 -16.85
N ASN A 133 -6.09 -10.60 -16.01
CA ASN A 133 -5.11 -10.04 -15.08
C ASN A 133 -4.08 -9.15 -15.78
N LYS A 134 -3.66 -9.52 -17.01
CA LYS A 134 -2.68 -8.76 -17.80
C LYS A 134 -3.20 -7.39 -18.22
N ALA A 135 -4.44 -7.33 -18.70
CA ALA A 135 -5.03 -6.07 -19.15
C ALA A 135 -5.35 -5.14 -17.97
N ARG A 136 -5.60 -5.70 -16.79
CA ARG A 136 -5.79 -4.95 -15.54
C ARG A 136 -4.47 -4.34 -15.07
N LEU A 137 -3.39 -5.10 -15.24
CA LEU A 137 -2.04 -4.66 -14.96
C LEU A 137 -1.62 -3.49 -15.85
N GLU A 138 -1.80 -3.65 -17.16
CA GLU A 138 -1.48 -2.66 -18.17
C GLU A 138 -2.18 -1.33 -17.87
N TYR A 139 -3.50 -1.38 -17.62
CA TYR A 139 -4.26 -0.19 -17.24
C TYR A 139 -3.76 0.46 -15.94
N THR A 140 -3.42 -0.35 -14.94
CA THR A 140 -2.89 0.17 -13.66
C THR A 140 -1.56 0.87 -13.88
N LEU A 141 -0.65 0.27 -14.65
CA LEU A 141 0.66 0.83 -14.94
C LEU A 141 0.56 2.10 -15.79
N GLU A 142 -0.29 2.12 -16.82
CA GLU A 142 -0.51 3.32 -17.63
C GLU A 142 -1.02 4.51 -16.80
N SER A 143 -1.89 4.26 -15.83
CA SER A 143 -2.45 5.32 -14.99
C SER A 143 -1.51 5.80 -13.86
N VAL A 144 -0.69 4.90 -13.29
CA VAL A 144 0.10 5.20 -12.08
C VAL A 144 1.59 5.40 -12.36
N ALA A 145 2.15 4.77 -13.39
CA ALA A 145 3.60 4.80 -13.61
C ALA A 145 4.14 6.21 -13.86
N TRP A 146 3.42 7.03 -14.64
CA TRP A 146 3.87 8.38 -14.95
C TRP A 146 3.87 9.32 -13.72
N PRO A 147 2.75 9.45 -12.96
CA PRO A 147 2.74 10.22 -11.72
C PRO A 147 3.79 9.76 -10.70
N THR A 148 3.92 8.44 -10.50
CA THR A 148 4.87 7.90 -9.52
C THR A 148 6.32 8.13 -9.93
N LEU A 149 6.65 7.98 -11.22
CA LEU A 149 7.99 8.27 -11.71
C LEU A 149 8.33 9.75 -11.58
N GLN A 150 7.39 10.64 -11.93
CA GLN A 150 7.55 12.08 -11.76
C GLN A 150 7.76 12.46 -10.29
N GLY A 151 7.00 11.86 -9.37
CA GLY A 151 7.16 12.05 -7.92
C GLY A 151 8.51 11.54 -7.39
N GLY A 152 8.99 10.41 -7.91
CA GLY A 152 10.33 9.91 -7.57
C GLY A 152 11.44 10.85 -8.05
N ILE A 153 11.36 11.31 -9.30
CA ILE A 153 12.35 12.24 -9.88
C ILE A 153 12.35 13.57 -9.12
N SER A 154 11.18 14.11 -8.74
CA SER A 154 11.10 15.35 -7.97
C SER A 154 11.67 15.20 -6.56
N THR A 155 11.50 14.03 -5.92
CA THR A 155 12.13 13.71 -4.63
C THR A 155 13.65 13.74 -4.73
N VAL A 156 14.21 13.13 -5.78
CA VAL A 156 15.66 13.17 -6.03
C VAL A 156 16.11 14.60 -6.32
N ALA A 157 15.37 15.36 -7.14
CA ALA A 157 15.70 16.75 -7.43
C ALA A 157 15.70 17.64 -6.16
N CYS A 158 14.77 17.39 -5.23
CA CYS A 158 14.63 18.11 -3.96
C CYS A 158 15.84 17.94 -3.05
N ILE A 159 16.50 16.77 -3.07
CA ILE A 159 17.65 16.49 -2.20
C ILE A 159 19.00 16.89 -2.81
N ILE A 160 19.07 17.22 -4.11
CA ILE A 160 20.33 17.63 -4.77
C ILE A 160 21.05 18.77 -4.03
N PRO A 161 20.36 19.82 -3.51
CA PRO A 161 21.03 20.89 -2.77
C PRO A 161 21.83 20.40 -1.56
N LEU A 162 21.41 19.31 -0.92
CA LEU A 162 22.11 18.71 0.22
C LEU A 162 23.44 18.07 -0.19
N ALA A 163 23.63 17.75 -1.48
CA ALA A 163 24.88 17.20 -1.99
C ALA A 163 26.02 18.24 -2.06
N PHE A 164 25.68 19.53 -2.10
CA PHE A 164 26.68 20.61 -2.05
C PHE A 164 27.18 20.90 -0.64
N LEU A 165 26.57 20.30 0.39
CA LEU A 165 27.06 20.39 1.75
C LEU A 165 28.19 19.37 1.94
N GLU A 166 29.40 19.86 2.18
CA GLU A 166 30.59 19.04 2.46
C GLU A 166 30.56 18.45 3.89
N ASN A 167 29.44 17.84 4.26
CA ASN A 167 29.22 17.22 5.56
C ASN A 167 28.78 15.77 5.40
N TYR A 168 29.19 14.91 6.34
CA TYR A 168 28.85 13.50 6.35
C TYR A 168 27.33 13.25 6.37
N ILE A 169 26.61 13.95 7.26
CA ILE A 169 25.17 13.72 7.47
C ILE A 169 24.35 14.00 6.19
N PRO A 170 24.43 15.18 5.55
CA PRO A 170 23.73 15.44 4.28
C PRO A 170 24.11 14.45 3.16
N LEU A 171 25.38 14.07 3.07
CA LEU A 171 25.86 13.11 2.08
C LEU A 171 25.22 11.72 2.27
N VAL A 172 25.08 11.27 3.52
CA VAL A 172 24.35 10.04 3.87
C VAL A 172 22.88 10.12 3.46
N PHE A 173 22.21 11.25 3.73
CA PHE A 173 20.82 11.46 3.32
C PHE A 173 20.65 11.42 1.81
N VAL A 174 21.50 12.10 1.04
CA VAL A 174 21.44 12.11 -0.43
C VAL A 174 21.62 10.71 -1.00
N LYS A 175 22.63 9.96 -0.52
CA LYS A 175 22.88 8.59 -0.96
C LYS A 175 21.69 7.67 -0.65
N THR A 176 21.17 7.75 0.57
CA THR A 176 20.09 6.86 1.04
C THR A 176 18.76 7.16 0.36
N ILE A 177 18.39 8.44 0.24
CA ILE A 177 17.13 8.86 -0.39
C ILE A 177 17.16 8.57 -1.89
N SER A 178 18.28 8.83 -2.57
CA SER A 178 18.40 8.48 -4.00
C SER A 178 18.29 6.98 -4.22
N LEU A 179 18.92 6.18 -3.36
CA LEU A 179 18.85 4.72 -3.41
C LEU A 179 17.42 4.21 -3.20
N VAL A 180 16.70 4.69 -2.18
CA VAL A 180 15.33 4.23 -1.93
C VAL A 180 14.38 4.62 -3.06
N VAL A 181 14.54 5.79 -3.67
CA VAL A 181 13.69 6.17 -4.81
C VAL A 181 13.91 5.20 -5.98
N ILE A 182 15.17 4.90 -6.33
CA ILE A 182 15.46 3.97 -7.43
C ILE A 182 14.93 2.58 -7.12
N TRP A 183 15.20 2.06 -5.91
CA TRP A 183 14.78 0.73 -5.51
C TRP A 183 13.26 0.61 -5.34
N GLY A 184 12.65 1.65 -4.79
CA GLY A 184 11.21 1.77 -4.56
C GLY A 184 10.43 1.89 -5.85
N LEU A 185 10.90 2.68 -6.82
CA LEU A 185 10.31 2.74 -8.17
C LEU A 185 10.41 1.38 -8.87
N PHE A 186 11.58 0.73 -8.82
CA PHE A 186 11.76 -0.59 -9.43
C PHE A 186 10.86 -1.66 -8.79
N HIS A 187 10.85 -1.77 -7.46
CA HIS A 187 10.01 -2.76 -6.77
C HIS A 187 8.51 -2.41 -6.82
N GLY A 188 8.16 -1.13 -6.72
CA GLY A 188 6.77 -0.66 -6.76
C GLY A 188 6.13 -0.76 -8.14
N LEU A 189 6.83 -0.36 -9.20
CA LEU A 189 6.28 -0.31 -10.57
C LEU A 189 6.51 -1.58 -11.39
N VAL A 190 7.49 -2.42 -11.05
CA VAL A 190 7.79 -3.64 -11.84
C VAL A 190 7.45 -4.88 -11.03
N LEU A 191 8.05 -5.02 -9.85
CA LEU A 191 8.00 -6.26 -9.08
C LEU A 191 6.61 -6.53 -8.50
N LEU A 192 6.03 -5.55 -7.80
CA LEU A 192 4.70 -5.65 -7.21
C LEU A 192 3.61 -5.97 -8.25
N PRO A 193 3.45 -5.22 -9.35
CA PRO A 193 2.44 -5.51 -10.37
C PRO A 193 2.62 -6.91 -10.98
N THR A 194 3.85 -7.33 -11.25
CA THR A 194 4.13 -8.69 -11.74
C THR A 194 3.66 -9.76 -10.76
N PHE A 195 3.95 -9.60 -9.47
CA PHE A 195 3.50 -10.52 -8.43
C PHE A 195 1.97 -10.53 -8.28
N LEU A 196 1.30 -9.37 -8.35
CA LEU A 196 -0.17 -9.33 -8.31
C LEU A 196 -0.80 -10.02 -9.53
N SER A 197 -0.19 -9.94 -10.72
CA SER A 197 -0.72 -10.58 -11.93
C SER A 197 -0.56 -12.11 -11.94
N LEU A 198 0.40 -12.65 -11.17
CA LEU A 198 0.61 -14.10 -11.04
C LEU A 198 -0.44 -14.76 -10.15
N ILE A 199 -1.15 -13.98 -9.33
CA ILE A 199 -2.12 -14.51 -8.37
C ILE A 199 -3.42 -14.92 -9.12
N PRO A 200 -3.91 -16.16 -8.93
CA PRO A 200 -5.18 -16.59 -9.50
C PRO A 200 -6.35 -15.83 -8.87
N GLN A 201 -7.36 -15.52 -9.69
CA GLN A 201 -8.51 -14.68 -9.31
C GLN A 201 -9.25 -15.19 -8.06
N PHE A 202 -9.28 -16.50 -7.84
CA PHE A 202 -9.86 -17.12 -6.65
C PHE A 202 -9.23 -16.64 -5.33
N LEU A 203 -7.92 -16.38 -5.30
CA LEU A 203 -7.23 -15.87 -4.09
C LEU A 203 -7.45 -14.37 -3.89
N LEU A 204 -7.71 -13.62 -4.95
CA LEU A 204 -8.09 -12.20 -4.89
C LEU A 204 -9.54 -11.99 -4.45
N GLU A 205 -10.38 -13.03 -4.46
CA GLU A 205 -11.78 -12.98 -4.00
C GLU A 205 -11.96 -13.36 -2.53
N PHE A 206 -10.91 -13.86 -1.87
CA PHE A 206 -10.89 -14.02 -0.41
C PHE A 206 -10.81 -12.66 0.26
N ASN A 207 -11.97 -12.01 0.41
CA ASN A 207 -12.11 -10.74 1.10
C ASN A 207 -12.19 -10.96 2.62
N CYS A 208 -11.37 -10.27 3.41
CA CYS A 208 -11.37 -10.39 4.88
C CYS A 208 -12.72 -9.96 5.49
N TYR A 209 -13.48 -9.09 4.82
CA TYR A 209 -14.86 -8.76 5.21
C TYR A 209 -15.80 -9.97 5.18
N ARG A 210 -15.64 -10.92 4.26
CA ARG A 210 -16.46 -12.15 4.24
C ARG A 210 -16.12 -13.08 5.41
N ALA A 211 -14.90 -13.07 5.91
CA ALA A 211 -14.48 -13.87 7.05
C ALA A 211 -14.81 -13.22 8.41
N ILE A 212 -14.64 -11.90 8.52
CA ILE A 212 -14.93 -11.13 9.75
C ILE A 212 -16.43 -10.81 9.85
N PHE A 213 -17.02 -10.25 8.81
CA PHE A 213 -18.45 -9.91 8.78
C PHE A 213 -19.34 -11.13 8.49
N GLY A 214 -18.86 -12.16 7.78
CA GLY A 214 -19.60 -13.41 7.62
C GLY A 214 -19.77 -14.18 8.94
N LYS A 215 -18.78 -14.12 9.85
CA LYS A 215 -18.95 -14.66 11.22
C LYS A 215 -19.99 -13.89 12.03
N HIS A 216 -20.11 -12.58 11.83
CA HIS A 216 -21.07 -11.76 12.56
C HIS A 216 -22.49 -11.76 11.94
N LEU A 217 -22.61 -11.94 10.62
CA LEU A 217 -23.89 -11.97 9.90
C LEU A 217 -24.53 -13.38 9.92
N PHE A 218 -23.74 -14.45 9.79
CA PHE A 218 -24.25 -15.82 9.94
C PHE A 218 -24.41 -16.27 11.40
N GLY A 219 -23.74 -15.60 12.35
CA GLY A 219 -24.01 -15.75 13.78
C GLY A 219 -25.34 -15.11 14.21
N ALA A 220 -25.85 -14.15 13.43
CA ALA A 220 -27.15 -13.50 13.69
C ALA A 220 -28.32 -14.24 13.02
N THR A 221 -28.12 -14.90 11.87
CA THR A 221 -29.18 -15.69 11.23
C THR A 221 -29.44 -17.04 11.92
N ALA A 222 -28.46 -17.63 12.61
CA ALA A 222 -28.69 -18.82 13.44
C ALA A 222 -29.66 -18.58 14.62
N GLY A 223 -29.92 -17.33 14.99
CA GLY A 223 -30.94 -16.97 15.99
C GLY A 223 -32.33 -16.66 15.41
N ILE A 224 -32.44 -16.44 14.10
CA ILE A 224 -33.71 -16.06 13.45
C ILE A 224 -34.42 -17.29 12.88
N ASP A 225 -33.68 -18.29 12.43
CA ASP A 225 -34.24 -19.53 11.85
C ASP A 225 -34.94 -20.43 12.90
N ALA A 226 -34.71 -20.20 14.20
CA ALA A 226 -35.40 -20.91 15.28
C ALA A 226 -36.77 -20.31 15.66
N TYR A 227 -37.10 -19.10 15.17
CA TYR A 227 -38.40 -18.46 15.46
C TYR A 227 -39.42 -18.65 14.32
N SER A 228 -38.97 -18.89 13.10
CA SER A 228 -39.87 -19.00 11.93
C SER A 228 -40.45 -20.40 11.68
N SER A 229 -40.13 -21.41 12.52
CA SER A 229 -40.67 -22.78 12.39
C SER A 229 -41.90 -23.06 13.28
N SER A 230 -42.60 -22.01 13.73
CA SER A 230 -43.86 -22.14 14.47
C SER A 230 -44.90 -21.17 13.91
N GLY A 231 -45.54 -21.53 12.81
CA GLY A 231 -46.67 -20.75 12.32
C GLY A 231 -47.08 -21.05 10.88
N SER A 232 -48.27 -21.66 10.75
CA SER A 232 -49.16 -21.59 9.59
C SER A 232 -48.93 -22.58 8.44
N THR A 233 -49.52 -23.75 8.65
CA THR A 233 -50.26 -24.54 7.66
C THR A 233 -51.28 -23.69 6.86
N CYS A 234 -51.27 -23.75 5.52
CA CYS A 234 -52.49 -23.90 4.69
C CYS A 234 -52.20 -24.08 3.18
N ASP A 235 -53.18 -24.72 2.53
CA ASP A 235 -53.20 -25.44 1.25
C ASP A 235 -53.14 -24.65 -0.08
N ALA A 236 -52.92 -25.45 -1.15
CA ALA A 236 -53.58 -25.46 -2.47
C ALA A 236 -52.97 -24.70 -3.68
N GLY A 237 -52.56 -25.48 -4.69
CA GLY A 237 -53.28 -25.51 -5.98
C GLY A 237 -52.70 -24.80 -7.22
N GLY A 238 -52.07 -25.57 -8.12
CA GLY A 238 -52.31 -25.63 -9.58
C GLY A 238 -51.99 -24.45 -10.52
N GLY A 239 -51.37 -24.75 -11.69
CA GLY A 239 -51.49 -23.92 -12.91
C GLY A 239 -50.27 -23.87 -13.84
N SER A 240 -50.49 -24.15 -15.13
CA SER A 240 -49.51 -24.30 -16.21
C SER A 240 -49.50 -23.10 -17.18
N GLY A 241 -48.36 -22.79 -17.83
CA GLY A 241 -48.31 -22.39 -19.25
C GLY A 241 -47.57 -21.10 -19.68
N SER A 242 -46.64 -21.25 -20.66
CA SER A 242 -46.27 -20.33 -21.79
C SER A 242 -45.73 -18.90 -21.48
N ARG A 243 -44.95 -18.17 -22.30
CA ARG A 243 -44.60 -18.16 -23.73
C ARG A 243 -43.37 -17.25 -23.98
N LYS A 244 -42.67 -17.52 -25.08
CA LYS A 244 -41.61 -16.72 -25.74
C LYS A 244 -42.09 -15.31 -26.17
N GLU A 245 -41.46 -14.22 -25.71
CA GLU A 245 -41.61 -12.88 -26.36
C GLU A 245 -40.63 -11.78 -25.86
N GLU A 246 -39.29 -11.92 -25.95
CA GLU A 246 -38.38 -10.78 -25.61
C GLU A 246 -37.22 -10.53 -26.59
N ASP A 247 -37.21 -11.16 -27.77
CA ASP A 247 -36.06 -11.15 -28.69
C ASP A 247 -36.09 -10.07 -29.79
N LYS A 248 -36.87 -8.97 -29.63
CA LYS A 248 -37.06 -7.98 -30.73
C LYS A 248 -36.81 -6.50 -30.42
N VAL A 249 -36.31 -6.12 -29.24
CA VAL A 249 -36.20 -4.68 -28.87
C VAL A 249 -34.77 -4.11 -28.95
N VAL A 250 -33.78 -4.87 -29.42
CA VAL A 250 -32.36 -4.48 -29.27
C VAL A 250 -31.81 -3.58 -30.40
N HIS A 251 -32.55 -3.28 -31.47
CA HIS A 251 -31.90 -2.79 -32.71
C HIS A 251 -32.15 -1.33 -33.16
N ASP A 252 -32.58 -0.38 -32.31
CA ASP A 252 -32.83 0.99 -32.82
C ASP A 252 -32.65 2.14 -31.82
N LYS A 253 -31.41 2.41 -31.35
CA LYS A 253 -31.14 3.71 -30.70
C LYS A 253 -29.66 4.13 -30.65
N ASP A 254 -29.00 4.17 -31.80
CA ASP A 254 -27.74 4.91 -31.99
C ASP A 254 -27.95 6.04 -33.01
N ARG A 255 -28.13 7.29 -32.53
CA ARG A 255 -27.57 8.50 -33.18
C ARG A 255 -27.92 9.82 -32.48
N HIS A 256 -26.91 10.71 -32.50
CA HIS A 256 -26.89 12.16 -32.22
C HIS A 256 -26.79 12.63 -30.76
N MET A 257 -25.57 13.02 -30.36
CA MET A 257 -25.27 13.78 -29.14
C MET A 257 -24.96 15.24 -29.53
N ASN A 258 -25.63 16.21 -28.92
CA ASN A 258 -25.60 17.63 -29.31
C ASN A 258 -24.39 18.37 -28.69
N ALA A 259 -23.95 19.46 -29.31
CA ALA A 259 -22.72 20.20 -28.97
C ALA A 259 -22.69 20.80 -27.55
N THR A 260 -23.86 20.96 -26.92
CA THR A 260 -23.99 21.42 -25.53
C THR A 260 -23.55 20.36 -24.52
N GLU A 261 -23.82 19.08 -24.79
CA GLU A 261 -23.44 17.95 -23.93
C GLU A 261 -21.90 17.75 -23.91
N LEU A 262 -21.24 17.96 -25.05
CA LEU A 262 -19.78 17.92 -25.16
C LEU A 262 -19.07 19.00 -24.34
N ARG A 263 -19.70 20.17 -24.17
CA ARG A 263 -19.15 21.23 -23.30
C ARG A 263 -19.30 20.87 -21.83
N ILE A 264 -20.43 20.30 -21.42
CA ILE A 264 -20.67 19.87 -20.03
C ILE A 264 -19.71 18.74 -19.63
N LEU A 265 -19.44 17.79 -20.53
CA LEU A 265 -18.47 16.73 -20.29
C LEU A 265 -17.04 17.26 -20.11
N ARG A 266 -16.63 18.23 -20.94
CA ARG A 266 -15.29 18.83 -20.84
C ARG A 266 -15.12 19.64 -19.56
N THR A 267 -16.15 20.35 -19.10
CA THR A 267 -16.08 21.12 -17.84
C THR A 267 -16.03 20.19 -16.62
N ASN A 268 -16.75 19.07 -16.64
CA ASN A 268 -16.71 18.07 -15.57
C ASN A 268 -15.40 17.27 -15.54
N GLU A 269 -14.78 17.03 -16.70
CA GLU A 269 -13.45 16.43 -16.79
C GLU A 269 -12.38 17.35 -16.18
N GLN A 270 -12.45 18.66 -16.42
CA GLN A 270 -11.56 19.65 -15.81
C GLN A 270 -11.79 19.79 -14.30
N LEU A 271 -13.05 19.71 -13.83
CA LEU A 271 -13.35 19.73 -12.39
C LEU A 271 -12.85 18.48 -11.67
N SER A 272 -12.97 17.29 -12.27
CA SER A 272 -12.49 16.03 -11.68
C SER A 272 -10.97 16.04 -11.50
N ILE A 273 -10.23 16.56 -12.49
CA ILE A 273 -8.76 16.65 -12.45
C ILE A 273 -8.29 17.66 -11.38
N MET A 274 -9.05 18.73 -11.12
CA MET A 274 -8.71 19.71 -10.07
C MET A 274 -9.12 19.27 -8.65
N THR A 275 -9.96 18.25 -8.49
CA THR A 275 -10.42 17.78 -7.17
C THR A 275 -9.61 16.58 -6.64
N GLU A 276 -8.79 15.96 -7.50
CA GLU A 276 -7.95 14.79 -7.18
C GLU A 276 -6.43 15.10 -7.15
N ALA A 277 -6.04 16.37 -7.13
CA ALA A 277 -4.68 16.85 -6.86
C ALA A 277 -4.57 17.45 -5.45
#